data_AF-A0A218PXH9-F1
#
_entry.id   AF-A0A218PXH9-F1
#
_cell.length_a   1.000
_cell.length_b   1.000
_cell.length_c   1.000
_cell.angle_alpha   90.00
_cell.angle_beta   90.00
_cell.angle_gamma   90.00
#
_symmetry.space_group_name_H-M   'P 1'
#
loop_
_entity.id
_entity.type
_entity.pdbx_description
1 polymer ?
#
loop_
_entity_poly.entity_id
_entity_poly.type
_entity_poly.pdbx_seq_one_letter_code
_entity_poly.pdbx_strand_id
1 'polypeptide(L)' 'MLQIIQATCTNGELVLSEKLSSELEGKTIQIMILEPSESTQAIDSEESKIQQFLERVNNYSFPLPPGYKFNREEIYDR' A
#
# COMPACT_ATOMS: atom_id res chain seq x y z
N MET A 1 25.37 0.60 -6.89
CA MET A 1 24.26 1.46 -6.42
C MET A 1 22.97 0.75 -6.81
N LEU A 2 22.00 0.63 -5.91
CA LEU A 2 20.77 -0.12 -6.15
C LEU A 2 19.75 0.83 -6.80
N GLN A 3 19.35 0.55 -8.04
CA GLN A 3 18.37 1.34 -8.78
C GLN A 3 17.10 0.49 -8.93
N ILE A 4 15.98 1.02 -8.45
CA ILE A 4 14.66 0.40 -8.61
C ILE A 4 14.03 1.03 -9.84
N ILE A 5 13.71 0.21 -10.84
CA ILE A 5 13.11 0.65 -12.09
C ILE A 5 11.71 0.04 -12.17
N GLN A 6 10.72 0.86 -12.48
CA GLN A 6 9.35 0.39 -12.61
C GLN A 6 9.17 -0.35 -13.93
N ALA A 7 8.42 -1.45 -13.89
CA ALA A 7 8.04 -2.21 -15.05
C ALA A 7 6.60 -2.68 -14.93
N THR A 8 5.91 -2.77 -16.06
CA THR A 8 4.56 -3.29 -16.15
C THR A 8 4.59 -4.59 -16.92
N CYS A 9 3.92 -5.62 -16.41
CA CYS A 9 3.71 -6.85 -17.16
C CYS A 9 2.47 -6.69 -18.06
N THR A 10 2.65 -6.76 -19.37
CA THR A 10 1.57 -6.70 -20.36
C THR A 10 1.70 -7.89 -21.29
N ASN A 11 0.64 -8.71 -21.43
CA ASN A 11 0.63 -9.91 -22.26
C ASN A 11 1.74 -10.94 -21.94
N GLY A 12 2.20 -11.00 -20.68
CA GLY A 12 3.30 -11.87 -20.27
C GLY A 12 4.69 -11.32 -20.60
N GLU A 13 4.76 -10.11 -21.17
CA GLU A 13 6.01 -9.39 -21.42
C GLU A 13 6.23 -8.33 -20.34
N LEU A 14 7.46 -8.26 -19.81
CA LEU A 14 7.86 -7.23 -18.86
C LEU A 14 8.34 -5.99 -19.60
N VAL A 15 7.58 -4.90 -19.52
CA VAL A 15 7.87 -3.63 -20.18
C VAL A 15 8.38 -2.63 -19.15
N LEU A 16 9.64 -2.22 -19.28
CA LEU A 16 10.25 -1.19 -18.43
C LEU A 16 9.69 0.19 -18.79
N SER A 17 9.47 1.04 -17.79
CA SER A 17 8.99 2.43 -17.99
C SER A 17 10.05 3.34 -18.60
N GLU A 18 11.32 2.97 -18.50
CA GLU A 18 12.46 3.75 -18.97
C GLU A 18 13.53 2.86 -19.61
N LYS A 19 14.40 3.47 -20.42
CA LYS A 19 15.50 2.77 -21.08
C LYS A 19 16.63 2.52 -20.08
N LEU A 20 17.13 1.29 -20.05
CA LEU A 20 18.31 0.94 -19.26
C LEU A 20 19.56 1.67 -19.78
N SER A 21 20.44 2.06 -18.86
CA SER A 21 21.73 2.65 -19.21
C SER A 21 22.57 1.68 -20.04
N SER A 22 23.31 2.20 -21.02
CA SER A 22 24.28 1.40 -21.81
C SER A 22 25.36 0.77 -20.95
N GLU A 23 25.59 1.26 -19.74
CA GLU A 23 26.50 0.64 -18.77
C GLU A 23 26.01 -0.72 -18.24
N LEU A 24 24.74 -1.06 -18.47
CA LEU A 24 24.13 -2.34 -18.10
C LEU A 24 24.18 -3.37 -19.24
N GLU A 25 24.67 -2.98 -20.43
CA GLU A 25 24.82 -3.90 -21.56
C GLU A 25 25.78 -5.05 -21.19
N GLY A 26 25.32 -6.29 -21.42
CA GLY A 26 26.08 -7.52 -21.12
C GLY A 26 26.11 -7.92 -19.64
N LYS A 27 25.46 -7.18 -18.73
CA LYS A 27 25.37 -7.54 -17.30
C LYS A 27 24.11 -8.33 -16.99
N THR A 28 24.20 -9.24 -16.01
CA THR A 28 23.04 -9.96 -15.48
C THR A 28 22.26 -9.08 -14.52
N ILE A 29 20.94 -8.97 -14.75
CA ILE A 29 20.03 -8.17 -13.93
C ILE A 29 19.14 -9.12 -13.13
N GLN A 30 18.97 -8.86 -11.83
CA GLN A 30 17.99 -9.57 -11.00
C GLN A 30 16.67 -8.81 -11.01
N ILE A 31 15.57 -9.54 -11.24
CA ILE A 31 14.21 -8.98 -11.25
C ILE A 31 13.56 -9.31 -9.91
N MET A 32 13.11 -8.29 -9.20
CA MET A 32 12.31 -8.44 -7.98
C MET A 32 10.87 -8.03 -8.29
N ILE A 33 9.96 -8.99 -8.31
CA ILE A 33 8.53 -8.73 -8.55
C ILE A 33 7.90 -8.46 -7.18
N LEU A 34 7.50 -7.21 -6.97
CA LEU A 34 6.71 -6.81 -5.82
C LEU A 34 5.25 -7.01 -6.19
N GLU A 35 4.74 -8.22 -6.00
CA GLU A 35 3.30 -8.40 -5.98
C GLU A 35 2.77 -7.68 -4.76
N PRO A 36 1.74 -6.82 -4.89
CA PRO A 36 1.05 -6.33 -3.72
C PRO A 36 0.52 -7.56 -2.99
N SER A 37 1.11 -7.88 -1.82
CA SER A 37 0.54 -8.83 -0.88
C SER A 37 -0.94 -8.48 -0.77
N GLU A 38 -1.84 -9.44 -1.02
CA GLU A 38 -3.29 -9.31 -1.01
C GLU A 38 -3.81 -8.34 0.09
N SER A 39 -3.78 -7.04 -0.22
CA SER A 39 -4.21 -5.94 0.66
C SER A 39 -4.13 -4.59 -0.07
N THR A 40 -3.92 -4.59 -1.39
CA THR A 40 -4.26 -3.45 -2.24
C THR A 40 -5.08 -3.97 -3.40
N GLN A 41 -6.25 -4.53 -3.09
CA GLN A 41 -7.36 -4.28 -4.00
C GLN A 41 -7.45 -2.77 -4.12
N ALA A 42 -7.42 -2.27 -5.36
CA ALA A 42 -7.85 -0.92 -5.63
C ALA A 42 -9.31 -0.82 -5.14
N ILE A 43 -9.47 -0.31 -3.93
CA ILE A 43 -10.78 0.02 -3.39
C ILE A 43 -11.18 1.35 -4.02
N ASP A 44 -11.44 1.29 -5.32
CA ASP A 44 -11.89 2.44 -6.10
C ASP A 44 -13.41 2.64 -6.00
N SER A 45 -14.09 1.90 -5.11
CA SER A 45 -15.47 2.13 -4.73
C SER A 45 -15.54 2.66 -3.30
N GLU A 46 -16.25 3.76 -3.11
CA GLU A 46 -16.52 4.38 -1.81
C GLU A 46 -17.12 3.35 -0.83
N GLU A 47 -17.93 2.41 -1.32
CA GLU A 47 -18.55 1.36 -0.51
C GLU A 47 -17.54 0.42 0.16
N SER A 48 -16.45 0.06 -0.51
CA SER A 48 -15.49 -0.89 0.08
C SER A 48 -14.57 -0.23 1.12
N LYS A 49 -14.36 1.10 1.05
CA LYS A 49 -13.74 1.87 2.16
C LYS A 49 -14.64 1.89 3.39
N ILE A 50 -15.94 2.06 3.18
CA ILE A 50 -16.94 2.04 4.25
C ILE A 50 -16.97 0.65 4.90
N GLN A 51 -16.96 -0.44 4.12
CA GLN A 51 -16.96 -1.79 4.68
C GLN A 51 -15.71 -2.09 5.52
N GLN A 52 -14.52 -1.73 5.03
CA GLN A 52 -13.29 -1.92 5.81
C GLN A 52 -13.25 -1.08 7.09
N PHE A 53 -13.79 0.14 7.03
CA PHE A 53 -13.94 0.98 8.21
C PHE A 53 -14.89 0.32 9.22
N LEU A 54 -16.05 -0.18 8.78
CA LEU A 54 -17.02 -0.86 9.64
C LEU A 54 -16.45 -2.14 10.25
N GLU A 55 -15.69 -2.95 9.49
CA GLU A 55 -15.00 -4.12 10.02
C GLU A 55 -13.96 -3.75 11.09
N ARG A 56 -13.18 -2.69 10.86
CA ARG A 56 -12.24 -2.20 11.87
C ARG A 56 -12.96 -1.69 13.12
N VAL A 57 -14.05 -0.94 12.97
CA VAL A 57 -14.84 -0.49 14.13
C VAL A 57 -15.40 -1.69 14.88
N ASN A 58 -15.94 -2.71 14.21
CA ASN A 58 -16.42 -3.91 14.90
C ASN A 58 -15.31 -4.64 15.67
N ASN A 59 -14.14 -4.80 15.05
CA ASN A 59 -13.05 -5.57 15.65
C ASN A 59 -12.30 -4.82 16.76
N TYR A 60 -12.26 -3.48 16.69
CA TYR A 60 -11.44 -2.65 17.59
C TYR A 60 -12.26 -1.65 18.42
N SER A 61 -13.58 -1.61 18.27
CA SER A 61 -14.41 -0.82 19.18
C SER A 61 -14.40 -1.46 20.55
N PHE A 62 -14.30 -0.61 21.56
CA PHE A 62 -14.42 -0.99 22.96
C PHE A 62 -15.52 -0.14 23.59
N PRO A 63 -16.27 -0.70 24.56
CA PRO A 63 -17.25 0.07 25.29
C PRO A 63 -16.55 1.18 26.07
N LEU A 64 -16.99 2.43 25.84
CA LEU A 64 -16.48 3.57 26.59
C LEU A 64 -16.98 3.49 28.04
N PRO A 65 -16.15 3.84 29.03
CA PRO A 65 -16.58 3.91 30.42
C PRO A 65 -17.75 4.89 30.60
N PRO A 66 -18.65 4.67 31.59
CA PRO A 66 -19.87 5.47 31.80
C PRO A 66 -19.65 6.95 32.20
N GLY A 67 -18.41 7.45 32.15
CA GLY A 67 -18.06 8.84 32.38
C GLY A 67 -17.07 9.41 31.36
N TYR A 68 -16.84 8.72 30.24
CA TYR A 68 -15.93 9.20 29.21
C TYR A 68 -16.39 10.55 28.66
N LYS A 69 -15.52 11.55 28.74
CA LYS A 69 -15.67 12.83 28.06
C LYS A 69 -14.55 12.93 27.05
N PHE A 70 -14.90 13.05 25.78
CA PHE A 70 -13.94 13.30 24.72
C PHE A 70 -13.18 14.60 25.01
N ASN A 71 -11.88 14.49 25.31
CA ASN A 71 -11.02 15.64 25.52
C ASN A 71 -10.17 15.87 24.28
N ARG A 72 -10.48 16.93 23.53
CA ARG A 72 -9.79 17.26 22.28
C ARG A 72 -8.30 17.58 22.49
N GLU A 73 -7.94 18.07 23.67
CA GLU A 73 -6.57 18.49 23.99
C GLU A 73 -5.62 17.28 24.15
N GLU A 74 -6.11 16.09 24.50
CA GLU A 74 -5.27 14.87 24.62
C GLU A 74 -4.63 14.42 23.29
N ILE A 75 -5.13 14.92 22.15
CA ILE A 75 -4.66 14.53 20.82
C ILE A 75 -3.29 15.17 20.50
N TYR A 76 -2.99 16.33 21.09
CA TYR A 76 -1.79 17.12 20.77
C TYR A 76 -0.64 16.93 21.76
N ASP A 77 -0.85 16.17 22.84
CA ASP A 77 0.15 15.87 23.88
C ASP A 77 1.03 14.64 23.55
N ARG A 78 1.06 14.18 22.29
CA ARG A 78 1.88 13.04 21.84
C ARG A 78 3.06 13.43 20.95
#